data_AF-A0A327QX94-F1
#
_entry.id   AF-A0A327QX94-F1
#
_cell.length_a   1.000
_cell.length_b   1.000
_cell.length_c   1.000
_cell.angle_alpha   90.00
_cell.angle_beta   90.00
_cell.angle_gamma   90.00
#
_symmetry.space_group_name_H-M   'P 1'
#
loop_
_entity.id
_entity.type
_entity.pdbx_description
1 polymer ?
#
loop_
_entity_poly.entity_id
_entity_poly.type
_entity_poly.pdbx_seq_one_letter_code
_entity_poly.pdbx_strand_id
1 'polypeptide(L)'
;MKMIKIITLLAVVLFCQISLAQETPVPVTPVENTEQMMQEKIRQEAKEAREAQKRIEKAEKEAKKAEKAQKKAEKELKNREKLSSDIDSKRRSIAKDEKKITKIQEKMIKDEKKGKLSPLAIEKLNQKMDKLNKGIEKDKEKLRKLESKQ
;
A
#
# COMPACT_ATOMS: atom_id res chain seq x y z
N MET A 1 38.81 -77.95 -22.25
CA MET A 1 37.56 -77.17 -22.07
C MET A 1 37.71 -75.63 -22.06
N LYS A 2 38.93 -75.05 -22.05
CA LYS A 2 39.11 -73.58 -22.06
C LYS A 2 38.98 -72.96 -23.48
N MET A 3 39.48 -73.63 -24.52
CA MET A 3 39.40 -73.10 -25.90
C MET A 3 37.99 -73.09 -26.48
N ILE A 4 37.16 -74.10 -26.20
CA ILE A 4 35.76 -74.15 -26.68
C ILE A 4 34.93 -72.98 -26.12
N LYS A 5 35.18 -72.58 -24.86
CA LYS A 5 34.51 -71.43 -24.23
C LYS A 5 34.97 -70.08 -24.82
N ILE A 6 36.22 -69.97 -25.26
CA ILE A 6 36.75 -68.76 -25.89
C ILE A 6 36.16 -68.60 -27.30
N ILE A 7 36.04 -69.68 -28.06
CA ILE A 7 35.46 -69.66 -29.42
C ILE A 7 33.96 -69.32 -29.37
N THR A 8 33.22 -69.83 -28.38
CA THR A 8 31.80 -69.46 -28.20
C THR A 8 31.63 -68.01 -27.76
N LEU A 9 32.51 -67.47 -26.89
CA LEU A 9 32.47 -66.07 -26.51
C LEU A 9 32.76 -65.14 -27.70
N LEU A 10 33.71 -65.51 -28.57
CA LEU A 10 34.09 -64.72 -29.74
C LEU A 10 32.98 -64.69 -30.81
N ALA A 11 32.26 -65.80 -30.98
CA ALA A 11 31.13 -65.90 -31.91
C ALA A 11 29.94 -65.02 -31.49
N VAL A 12 29.68 -64.90 -30.19
CA VAL A 12 28.59 -64.04 -29.65
C VAL A 12 28.91 -62.55 -29.85
N VAL A 13 30.18 -62.14 -29.72
CA VAL A 13 30.60 -60.75 -29.95
C VAL A 13 30.51 -60.36 -31.42
N LEU A 14 30.83 -61.28 -32.34
CA LEU A 14 30.68 -61.07 -33.79
C LEU A 14 29.20 -60.98 -34.23
N PHE A 15 28.30 -61.74 -33.60
CA PHE A 15 26.87 -61.69 -33.91
C PHE A 15 26.22 -60.35 -33.47
N CYS A 16 26.73 -59.72 -32.39
CA CYS A 16 26.25 -58.41 -31.94
C CYS A 16 26.56 -57.25 -32.90
N GLN A 17 27.61 -57.35 -33.72
CA GLN A 17 27.98 -56.29 -34.67
C GLN A 17 27.03 -56.23 -35.89
N ILE A 18 26.39 -57.35 -36.25
CA ILE A 18 25.52 -57.45 -37.42
C ILE A 18 24.16 -56.79 -37.16
N SER A 19 23.67 -56.80 -35.90
CA SER A 19 22.40 -56.14 -35.53
C SER A 19 22.46 -54.61 -35.44
N LEU A 20 23.66 -54.01 -35.41
CA LEU A 20 23.84 -52.55 -35.40
C LEU A 20 23.99 -51.94 -36.81
N ALA A 21 24.10 -52.78 -37.84
CA ALA A 21 24.25 -52.38 -39.24
C ALA A 21 22.93 -52.45 -40.04
N GLN A 22 21.79 -52.53 -39.36
CA GLN A 22 20.48 -52.45 -40.03
C GLN A 22 20.24 -50.99 -40.41
N GLU A 23 20.50 -50.70 -41.69
CA GLU A 23 20.23 -49.46 -42.40
C GLU A 23 18.85 -48.91 -42.01
N THR A 24 18.84 -47.76 -41.34
CA THR A 24 17.64 -46.96 -41.20
C THR A 24 17.28 -46.46 -42.60
N PRO A 25 16.09 -46.78 -43.15
CA PRO A 25 15.65 -46.17 -44.40
C PRO A 25 15.52 -44.68 -44.13
N VAL A 26 16.33 -43.88 -44.83
CA VAL A 26 16.24 -42.42 -44.81
C VAL A 26 14.79 -42.06 -45.18
N PRO A 27 13.99 -41.49 -44.26
CA PRO A 27 12.72 -40.94 -44.68
C PRO A 27 13.06 -39.68 -45.47
N VAL A 28 12.93 -39.75 -46.79
CA VAL A 28 12.80 -38.57 -47.65
C VAL A 28 11.53 -37.85 -47.20
N THR A 29 11.68 -36.91 -46.27
CA THR A 29 10.61 -35.98 -45.92
C THR A 29 10.47 -34.98 -47.09
N PRO A 30 9.25 -34.74 -47.59
CA PRO A 30 9.02 -33.65 -48.52
C PRO A 30 9.34 -32.34 -47.78
N VAL A 31 10.22 -31.52 -48.34
CA VAL A 31 10.74 -30.27 -47.77
C VAL A 31 9.60 -29.33 -47.28
N GLU A 32 8.41 -29.40 -47.92
CA GLU A 32 7.21 -28.64 -47.53
C GLU A 32 6.68 -28.96 -46.11
N ASN A 33 6.87 -30.17 -45.60
CA ASN A 33 6.32 -30.58 -44.29
C ASN A 33 7.14 -30.02 -43.11
N THR A 34 8.44 -29.77 -43.34
CA THR A 34 9.34 -29.21 -42.31
C THR A 34 9.14 -27.71 -42.15
N GLU A 35 8.91 -26.99 -43.26
CA GLU A 35 8.61 -25.55 -43.23
C GLU A 35 7.26 -25.25 -42.57
N GLN A 36 6.22 -26.06 -42.84
CA GLN A 36 4.91 -25.93 -42.20
C GLN A 36 4.97 -26.18 -40.69
N MET A 37 5.70 -27.21 -40.23
CA MET A 37 5.91 -27.45 -38.79
C MET A 37 6.71 -26.34 -38.11
N MET A 38 7.73 -25.77 -38.77
CA MET A 38 8.45 -24.61 -38.24
C MET A 38 7.54 -23.38 -38.15
N GLN A 39 6.73 -23.12 -39.17
CA GLN A 39 5.80 -21.99 -39.18
C GLN A 39 4.72 -22.13 -38.09
N GLU A 40 4.25 -23.35 -37.82
CA GLU A 40 3.30 -23.62 -36.74
C GLU A 40 3.93 -23.48 -35.35
N LYS A 41 5.18 -23.93 -35.16
CA LYS A 41 5.95 -23.68 -33.91
C LYS A 41 6.15 -22.19 -33.66
N ILE A 42 6.58 -21.42 -34.68
CA ILE A 42 6.74 -19.97 -34.57
C ILE A 42 5.39 -19.31 -34.21
N ARG A 43 4.28 -19.80 -34.79
CA ARG A 43 2.94 -19.30 -34.49
C ARG A 43 2.46 -19.67 -33.08
N GLN A 44 2.81 -20.84 -32.57
CA GLN A 44 2.52 -21.27 -31.20
C GLN A 44 3.35 -20.47 -30.19
N GLU A 45 4.65 -20.34 -30.39
CA GLU A 45 5.53 -19.50 -29.57
C GLU A 45 5.07 -18.03 -29.57
N ALA A 46 4.66 -17.49 -30.72
CA ALA A 46 4.10 -16.14 -30.81
C ALA A 46 2.76 -16.00 -30.04
N LYS A 47 1.92 -17.04 -30.00
CA LYS A 47 0.69 -17.05 -29.20
C LYS A 47 1.01 -17.13 -27.71
N GLU A 48 1.92 -18.00 -27.30
CA GLU A 48 2.36 -18.16 -25.92
C GLU A 48 3.04 -16.89 -25.39
N ALA A 49 3.94 -16.29 -26.18
CA ALA A 49 4.55 -15.01 -25.86
C ALA A 49 3.50 -13.89 -25.72
N ARG A 50 2.50 -13.85 -26.60
CA ARG A 50 1.39 -12.88 -26.52
C ARG A 50 0.50 -13.12 -25.31
N GLU A 51 0.25 -14.37 -24.93
CA GLU A 51 -0.49 -14.71 -23.71
C GLU A 51 0.29 -14.37 -22.45
N ALA A 52 1.59 -14.68 -22.40
CA ALA A 52 2.49 -14.31 -21.32
C ALA A 52 2.54 -12.79 -21.16
N GLN A 53 2.68 -12.05 -22.26
CA GLN A 53 2.68 -10.58 -22.24
C GLN A 53 1.34 -10.02 -21.73
N LYS A 54 0.20 -10.60 -22.14
CA LYS A 54 -1.12 -10.23 -21.61
C LYS A 54 -1.26 -10.53 -20.11
N ARG A 55 -0.70 -11.64 -19.61
CA ARG A 55 -0.71 -11.98 -18.19
C ARG A 55 0.14 -11.00 -17.38
N ILE A 56 1.33 -10.66 -17.87
CA ILE A 56 2.20 -9.65 -17.25
C ILE A 56 1.50 -8.29 -17.23
N GLU A 57 0.92 -7.85 -18.35
CA GLU A 57 0.22 -6.56 -18.44
C GLU A 57 -0.99 -6.50 -17.50
N LYS A 58 -1.74 -7.60 -17.35
CA LYS A 58 -2.83 -7.70 -16.37
C LYS A 58 -2.31 -7.61 -14.93
N ALA A 59 -1.26 -8.37 -14.60
CA ALA A 59 -0.65 -8.34 -13.28
C ALA A 59 -0.10 -6.94 -12.93
N GLU A 60 0.56 -6.26 -13.87
CA GLU A 60 1.02 -4.88 -13.67
C GLU A 60 -0.14 -3.90 -13.48
N LYS A 61 -1.24 -4.05 -14.25
CA LYS A 61 -2.44 -3.22 -14.10
C LYS A 61 -3.08 -3.43 -12.72
N GLU A 62 -3.14 -4.67 -12.25
CA GLU A 62 -3.67 -5.00 -10.93
C GLU A 62 -2.78 -4.46 -9.81
N ALA A 63 -1.46 -4.64 -9.91
CA ALA A 63 -0.50 -4.07 -8.97
C ALA A 63 -0.62 -2.54 -8.89
N LYS A 64 -0.68 -1.86 -10.05
CA LYS A 64 -0.88 -0.40 -10.11
C LYS A 64 -2.21 0.04 -9.51
N LYS A 65 -3.29 -0.73 -9.68
CA LYS A 65 -4.59 -0.44 -9.04
C LYS A 65 -4.51 -0.61 -7.53
N ALA A 66 -3.90 -1.69 -7.06
CA ALA A 66 -3.73 -1.97 -5.64
C ALA A 66 -2.87 -0.88 -4.95
N GLU A 67 -1.75 -0.49 -5.56
CA GLU A 67 -0.89 0.58 -5.06
C GLU A 67 -1.63 1.93 -4.99
N LYS A 68 -2.42 2.27 -6.02
CA LYS A 68 -3.26 3.48 -6.01
C LYS A 68 -4.31 3.43 -4.90
N ALA A 69 -4.92 2.27 -4.66
CA ALA A 69 -5.90 2.09 -3.59
C ALA A 69 -5.24 2.25 -2.21
N GLN A 70 -4.09 1.63 -1.98
CA GLN A 70 -3.32 1.77 -0.74
C GLN A 70 -2.91 3.23 -0.51
N LYS A 71 -2.36 3.91 -1.52
CA LYS A 71 -1.99 5.33 -1.43
C LYS A 71 -3.17 6.24 -1.13
N LYS A 72 -4.36 5.94 -1.64
CA LYS A 72 -5.58 6.69 -1.32
C LYS A 72 -6.00 6.45 0.13
N ALA A 73 -6.05 5.20 0.57
CA ALA A 73 -6.39 4.83 1.94
C ALA A 73 -5.43 5.46 2.96
N GLU A 74 -4.12 5.43 2.69
CA GLU A 74 -3.11 6.06 3.56
C GLU A 74 -3.29 7.58 3.65
N LYS A 75 -3.57 8.25 2.51
CA LYS A 75 -3.86 9.68 2.50
C LYS A 75 -5.12 10.02 3.28
N GLU A 76 -6.18 9.23 3.14
CA GLU A 76 -7.43 9.42 3.89
C GLU A 76 -7.22 9.24 5.40
N LEU A 77 -6.49 8.20 5.82
CA LEU A 77 -6.12 7.99 7.22
C LEU A 77 -5.31 9.18 7.76
N LYS A 78 -4.26 9.61 7.05
CA LYS A 78 -3.47 10.78 7.44
C LYS A 78 -4.30 12.06 7.55
N ASN A 79 -5.27 12.25 6.66
CA ASN A 79 -6.15 13.42 6.70
C ASN A 79 -7.10 13.35 7.91
N ARG A 80 -7.64 12.17 8.24
CA ARG A 80 -8.47 11.96 9.43
C ARG A 80 -7.69 12.17 10.72
N GLU A 81 -6.47 11.66 10.80
CA GLU A 81 -5.59 11.85 11.96
C GLU A 81 -5.26 13.33 12.17
N LYS A 82 -4.91 14.06 11.10
CA LYS A 82 -4.69 15.51 11.16
C LYS A 82 -5.93 16.26 11.63
N LEU A 83 -7.09 15.92 11.09
CA LEU A 83 -8.36 16.55 11.49
C LEU A 83 -8.67 16.29 12.97
N SER A 84 -8.49 15.04 13.44
CA SER A 84 -8.66 14.70 14.85
C SER A 84 -7.69 15.48 15.75
N SER A 85 -6.42 15.59 15.34
CA SER A 85 -5.41 16.33 16.07
C SER A 85 -5.74 17.83 16.16
N ASP A 86 -6.22 18.43 15.07
CA ASP A 86 -6.65 19.83 15.04
C ASP A 86 -7.87 20.07 15.95
N ILE A 87 -8.84 19.15 15.94
CA ILE A 87 -10.01 19.16 16.84
C ILE A 87 -9.55 19.12 18.30
N ASP A 88 -8.66 18.19 18.65
CA ASP A 88 -8.16 18.02 20.03
C ASP A 88 -7.36 19.24 20.50
N SER A 89 -6.52 19.79 19.62
CA SER A 89 -5.77 21.02 19.88
C SER A 89 -6.72 22.19 20.19
N LYS A 90 -7.79 22.34 19.39
CA LYS A 90 -8.80 23.39 19.60
C LYS A 90 -9.59 23.20 20.89
N ARG A 91 -10.04 21.98 21.20
CA ARG A 91 -10.70 21.65 22.47
C ARG A 91 -9.80 21.97 23.67
N ARG A 92 -8.51 21.64 23.60
CA ARG A 92 -7.53 21.97 24.65
C ARG A 92 -7.31 23.48 24.79
N SER A 93 -7.28 24.24 23.69
CA SER A 93 -7.18 25.70 23.72
C SER A 93 -8.35 26.33 24.47
N ILE A 94 -9.58 25.93 24.11
CA ILE A 94 -10.83 26.38 24.74
C ILE A 94 -10.79 26.07 26.25
N ALA A 95 -10.48 24.82 26.63
CA ALA A 95 -10.44 24.42 28.03
C ALA A 95 -9.40 25.20 28.85
N LYS A 96 -8.25 25.54 28.26
CA LYS A 96 -7.23 26.37 28.92
C LYS A 96 -7.73 27.79 29.17
N ASP A 97 -8.43 28.38 28.22
CA ASP A 97 -8.96 29.74 28.36
C ASP A 97 -10.17 29.78 29.32
N GLU A 98 -11.05 28.79 29.27
CA GLU A 98 -12.14 28.62 30.25
C GLU A 98 -11.57 28.51 31.67
N LYS A 99 -10.51 27.71 31.87
CA LYS A 99 -9.82 27.60 33.17
C LYS A 99 -9.19 28.92 33.62
N LYS A 100 -8.69 29.76 32.70
CA LYS A 100 -8.19 31.10 33.05
C LYS A 100 -9.32 32.00 33.51
N ILE A 101 -10.47 31.96 32.85
CA ILE A 101 -11.66 32.73 33.24
C ILE A 101 -12.10 32.32 34.64
N THR A 102 -12.26 31.02 34.92
CA THR A 102 -12.63 30.53 36.25
C THR A 102 -11.67 31.02 37.33
N LYS A 103 -10.36 30.95 37.09
CA LYS A 103 -9.36 31.47 38.04
C LYS A 103 -9.46 32.98 38.26
N ILE A 104 -9.79 33.76 37.22
CA ILE A 104 -10.00 35.19 37.35
C ILE A 104 -11.26 35.47 38.17
N GLN A 105 -12.37 34.77 37.88
CA GLN A 105 -13.63 34.90 38.61
C GLN A 105 -13.47 34.54 40.10
N GLU A 106 -12.81 33.43 40.41
CA GLU A 106 -12.54 33.01 41.80
C GLU A 106 -11.71 34.05 42.57
N LYS A 107 -10.67 34.61 41.94
CA LYS A 107 -9.85 35.66 42.54
C LYS A 107 -10.66 36.94 42.74
N MET A 108 -11.45 37.33 41.74
CA MET A 108 -12.31 38.51 41.80
C MET A 108 -13.31 38.41 42.96
N ILE A 109 -14.04 37.30 43.07
CA ILE A 109 -15.00 37.06 44.16
C ILE A 109 -14.29 37.09 45.52
N LYS A 110 -13.10 36.50 45.64
CA LYS A 110 -12.34 36.49 46.89
C LYS A 110 -11.86 37.88 47.30
N ASP A 111 -11.39 38.68 46.36
CA ASP A 111 -10.87 40.01 46.64
C ASP A 111 -11.99 41.03 46.85
N GLU A 112 -13.15 40.83 46.22
CA GLU A 112 -14.35 41.66 46.38
C GLU A 112 -14.94 41.45 47.79
N LYS A 113 -15.06 40.19 48.23
CA LYS A 113 -15.42 39.87 49.62
C LYS A 113 -14.48 40.46 50.67
N LYS A 114 -13.22 40.69 50.30
CA LYS A 114 -12.21 41.31 51.18
C LYS A 114 -12.18 42.84 51.07
N GLY A 115 -13.02 43.45 50.23
CA GLY A 115 -13.03 44.90 49.97
C GLY A 115 -11.75 45.42 49.31
N LYS A 116 -10.96 44.55 48.66
CA LYS A 116 -9.66 44.92 48.06
C LYS A 116 -9.77 45.39 46.61
N LEU A 117 -10.94 45.25 46.00
CA LEU A 117 -11.18 45.58 44.60
C LEU A 117 -11.77 46.99 44.47
N SER A 118 -11.02 47.85 43.80
CA SER A 118 -11.52 49.14 43.30
C SER A 118 -12.42 48.91 42.06
N PRO A 119 -13.42 49.76 41.81
CA PRO A 119 -14.26 49.69 40.60
C PRO A 119 -13.45 49.58 39.29
N LEU A 120 -12.35 50.34 39.18
CA LEU A 120 -11.48 50.30 38.01
C LEU A 120 -10.76 48.94 37.85
N ALA A 121 -10.41 48.30 38.97
CA ALA A 121 -9.78 46.99 38.94
C ALA A 121 -10.76 45.89 38.51
N ILE A 122 -12.02 45.97 38.96
CA ILE A 122 -13.11 45.10 38.50
C ILE A 122 -13.29 45.24 36.99
N GLU A 123 -13.35 46.47 36.48
CA GLU A 123 -13.49 46.73 35.05
C GLU A 123 -12.34 46.12 34.24
N LYS A 124 -11.09 46.28 34.68
CA LYS A 124 -9.92 45.66 34.02
C LYS A 124 -9.98 44.13 34.01
N LEU A 125 -10.49 43.50 35.08
CA LEU A 125 -10.65 42.05 35.12
C LEU A 125 -11.78 41.59 34.18
N ASN A 126 -12.90 42.31 34.15
CA ASN A 126 -14.00 42.05 33.21
C ASN A 126 -13.54 42.18 31.75
N GLN A 127 -12.79 43.23 31.41
CA GLN A 127 -12.22 43.39 30.07
C GLN A 127 -11.28 42.23 29.68
N LYS A 128 -10.52 41.67 30.63
CA LYS A 128 -9.70 40.48 30.37
C LYS A 128 -10.55 39.23 30.14
N MET A 129 -11.60 39.02 30.94
CA MET A 129 -12.53 37.92 30.75
C MET A 129 -13.26 38.03 29.40
N ASP A 130 -13.69 39.23 29.00
CA ASP A 130 -14.33 39.47 27.70
C ASP A 130 -13.41 39.15 26.53
N LYS A 131 -12.12 39.52 26.61
CA LYS A 131 -11.13 39.15 25.58
C LYS A 131 -10.98 37.64 25.48
N LEU A 132 -10.94 36.93 26.61
CA LEU A 132 -10.87 35.47 26.64
C LEU A 132 -12.15 34.84 26.08
N ASN A 133 -13.34 35.33 26.48
CA ASN A 133 -14.63 34.87 25.97
C ASN A 133 -14.75 35.03 24.45
N LYS A 134 -14.36 36.19 23.91
CA LYS A 134 -14.32 36.42 22.45
C LYS A 134 -13.34 35.47 21.75
N GLY A 135 -12.21 35.15 22.38
CA GLY A 135 -11.26 34.15 21.88
C GLY A 135 -11.87 32.76 21.85
N ILE A 136 -12.49 32.33 22.95
CA ILE A 136 -13.19 31.05 23.09
C ILE A 136 -14.30 30.93 22.06
N GLU A 137 -15.10 31.97 21.84
CA GLU A 137 -16.18 31.95 20.86
C GLU A 137 -15.67 31.70 19.44
N LYS A 138 -14.59 32.39 19.03
CA LYS A 138 -13.93 32.16 17.75
C LYS A 138 -13.36 30.75 17.63
N ASP A 139 -12.75 30.24 18.70
CA ASP A 139 -12.22 28.88 18.71
C ASP A 139 -13.34 27.82 18.69
N LYS A 140 -14.48 28.06 19.36
CA LYS A 140 -15.68 27.21 19.29
C LYS A 140 -16.28 27.22 17.88
N GLU A 141 -16.31 28.37 17.20
CA GLU A 141 -16.75 28.44 15.80
C GLU A 141 -15.81 27.64 14.88
N LYS A 142 -14.49 27.79 15.05
CA LYS A 142 -13.51 27.00 14.29
C LYS A 142 -13.64 25.51 14.58
N LEU A 143 -13.85 25.13 15.85
CA LEU A 143 -14.06 23.75 16.26
C LEU A 143 -15.30 23.16 15.57
N ARG A 144 -16.43 23.86 15.59
CA ARG A 144 -17.65 23.42 14.87
C ARG A 144 -17.40 23.19 13.39
N LYS A 145 -16.62 24.05 12.73
CA LYS A 145 -16.23 23.90 11.30
C LYS A 145 -15.28 22.73 11.05
N LEU A 146 -14.50 22.29 12.05
CA LEU A 146 -13.63 21.12 11.94
C LEU A 146 -14.42 19.84 12.20
N GLU A 147 -15.29 19.84 13.21
CA GLU A 147 -16.18 18.72 13.54
C GLU A 147 -17.17 18.44 12.41
N SER A 148 -17.63 19.45 11.67
CA SER A 148 -18.47 19.25 10.48
C SER A 148 -17.74 18.62 9.29
N LYS A 149 -16.41 18.50 9.33
CA LYS A 149 -15.58 17.87 8.28
C LYS A 149 -15.16 16.45 8.63
N GLN A 150 -15.48 16.00 9.85
CA GLN A 150 -15.21 14.64 10.32
C GLN A 150 -16.19 13.66 9.70
#